data_AF-A0A2E0KRE1-F1
#
_entry.id   AF-A0A2E0KRE1-F1
#
_cell.length_a   1.000
_cell.length_b   1.000
_cell.length_c   1.000
_cell.angle_alpha   90.00
_cell.angle_beta   90.00
_cell.angle_gamma   90.00
#
_symmetry.space_group_name_H-M   'P 1'
#
loop_
_entity.id
_entity.type
_entity.pdbx_description
1 polymer ?
#
loop_
_entity_poly.entity_id
_entity_poly.type
_entity_poly.pdbx_seq_one_letter_code
_entity_poly.pdbx_strand_id
1 'polypeptide(L)'
;MFSKKGCEQCEQLESEINLSGKSDSIEMCKVVLSDSGLADLKMEHDWISNIDVLPFNTIFSEGKVLDSWSGNNIERFYSKLEEYLD
;
A
#
# COMPACT_ATOMS: atom_id res chain seq x y z
N MET A 1 0.01 -0.07 2.44
CA MET A 1 -1.00 0.08 1.38
C MET A 1 -2.11 1.02 1.83
N PHE A 2 -2.37 2.08 1.08
CA PHE A 2 -3.55 2.93 1.25
C PHE A 2 -4.74 2.36 0.48
N SER A 3 -5.90 2.39 1.11
CA SER A 3 -7.15 1.78 0.66
C SER A 3 -8.36 2.63 1.10
N LYS A 4 -9.56 2.22 0.71
CA LYS A 4 -10.84 2.74 1.22
C LYS A 4 -11.86 1.60 1.32
N LYS A 5 -12.92 1.78 2.13
CA LYS A 5 -14.05 0.85 2.20
C LYS A 5 -14.71 0.68 0.82
N GLY A 6 -15.02 -0.56 0.46
CA GLY A 6 -15.63 -0.90 -0.83
C GLY A 6 -14.68 -0.77 -2.03
N CYS A 7 -13.37 -0.78 -1.80
CA CYS A 7 -12.39 -0.83 -2.88
C CYS A 7 -12.14 -2.28 -3.31
N GLU A 8 -12.86 -2.75 -4.34
CA GLU A 8 -12.73 -4.12 -4.86
C GLU A 8 -11.28 -4.46 -5.24
N GLN A 9 -10.59 -3.55 -5.92
CA GLN A 9 -9.19 -3.75 -6.31
C GLN A 9 -8.24 -3.88 -5.11
N CYS A 10 -8.53 -3.17 -4.02
CA CYS A 10 -7.74 -3.24 -2.80
C CYS A 10 -7.95 -4.58 -2.08
N GLU A 11 -9.20 -5.04 -2.04
CA GLU A 11 -9.59 -6.32 -1.43
C GLU A 11 -9.00 -7.50 -2.23
N GLN A 12 -9.00 -7.42 -3.56
CA GLN A 12 -8.35 -8.40 -4.43
C GLN A 12 -6.84 -8.50 -4.14
N LEU A 13 -6.13 -7.37 -4.15
CA LEU A 13 -4.68 -7.36 -3.86
C LEU A 13 -4.38 -7.92 -2.47
N GLU A 14 -5.14 -7.51 -1.45
CA GLU A 14 -4.98 -8.00 -0.08
C GLU A 14 -5.19 -9.51 0.01
N SER A 15 -6.21 -10.05 -0.66
CA SER A 15 -6.43 -11.50 -0.71
C SER A 15 -5.27 -12.23 -1.38
N GLU A 16 -4.76 -11.72 -2.51
CA GLU A 16 -3.62 -12.33 -3.22
C GLU A 16 -2.33 -12.29 -2.40
N ILE A 17 -2.09 -11.21 -1.65
CA ILE A 17 -0.97 -11.10 -0.71
C ILE A 17 -1.11 -12.15 0.41
N ASN A 18 -2.28 -12.23 1.05
CA ASN A 18 -2.51 -13.16 2.15
C ASN A 18 -2.42 -14.63 1.72
N LEU A 19 -2.78 -14.95 0.47
CA LEU A 19 -2.70 -16.32 -0.06
C LEU A 19 -1.28 -16.75 -0.43
N SER A 20 -0.36 -15.83 -0.70
CA SER A 20 0.98 -16.17 -1.17
C SER A 20 1.88 -16.76 -0.08
N GLY A 21 1.60 -16.46 1.20
CA GLY A 21 2.47 -16.81 2.33
C GLY A 21 3.87 -16.14 2.28
N LYS A 22 4.09 -15.17 1.39
CA LYS A 22 5.39 -14.46 1.24
C LYS A 22 5.57 -13.27 2.16
N SER A 23 4.62 -12.98 3.05
CA SER A 23 4.65 -11.80 3.93
C SER A 23 5.47 -11.98 5.21
N ASP A 24 5.99 -13.17 5.50
CA ASP A 24 6.59 -13.48 6.81
C ASP A 24 7.86 -12.69 7.14
N SER A 25 8.50 -12.06 6.15
CA SER A 25 9.73 -11.27 6.33
C SER A 25 9.54 -9.75 6.39
N ILE A 26 8.32 -9.25 6.14
CA ILE A 26 8.06 -7.80 6.02
C ILE A 26 6.80 -7.42 6.79
N GLU A 27 6.91 -6.40 7.63
CA GLU A 27 5.75 -5.81 8.28
C GLU A 27 4.93 -5.02 7.26
N MET A 28 3.69 -5.47 7.03
CA MET A 28 2.76 -4.84 6.10
C MET A 28 1.65 -4.11 6.86
N CYS A 29 1.40 -2.86 6.50
CA CYS A 29 0.33 -2.05 7.07
C CYS A 29 -0.67 -1.61 6.00
N LYS A 30 -1.97 -1.67 6.33
CA LYS A 30 -3.07 -1.16 5.50
C LYS A 30 -3.71 0.05 6.17
N VAL A 31 -3.75 1.16 5.45
CA VAL A 31 -4.40 2.41 5.89
C VAL A 31 -5.71 2.58 5.13
N VAL A 32 -6.83 2.61 5.84
CA VAL A 32 -8.17 2.76 5.25
C VAL A 32 -8.60 4.23 5.33
N LEU A 33 -8.38 4.97 4.25
CA LEU A 33 -8.57 6.43 4.17
C LEU A 33 -10.02 6.89 4.41
N SER A 34 -10.99 5.99 4.26
CA SER A 34 -12.40 6.27 4.53
C SER A 34 -12.75 6.20 6.03
N ASP A 35 -11.83 5.77 6.89
CA ASP A 35 -12.04 5.81 8.34
C ASP A 35 -11.83 7.24 8.87
N SER A 36 -12.64 7.63 9.85
CA SER A 36 -12.66 8.97 10.41
C SER A 36 -11.28 9.37 10.95
N GLY A 37 -10.77 10.54 10.55
CA GLY A 37 -9.45 11.05 10.95
C GLY A 37 -8.28 10.56 10.09
N LEU A 38 -8.48 9.56 9.21
CA LEU A 38 -7.42 9.08 8.31
C LEU A 38 -7.44 9.75 6.93
N ALA A 39 -8.52 10.48 6.61
CA ALA A 39 -8.55 11.37 5.46
C ALA A 39 -7.55 12.53 5.62
N ASP A 40 -7.36 13.00 6.86
CA ASP A 40 -6.49 14.12 7.19
C ASP A 40 -4.99 13.78 6.99
N LEU A 41 -4.62 12.50 6.99
CA LEU A 41 -3.26 12.05 6.64
C LEU A 41 -2.85 12.53 5.24
N LYS A 42 -3.80 12.64 4.29
CA LYS A 42 -3.51 13.20 2.96
C LYS A 42 -3.16 14.68 3.02
N MET A 43 -3.64 15.41 4.02
CA MET A 43 -3.38 16.84 4.19
C MET A 43 -2.07 17.10 4.91
N GLU A 44 -1.65 16.18 5.79
CA GLU A 44 -0.43 16.32 6.60
C GLU A 44 0.84 15.86 5.88
N HIS A 45 0.70 15.09 4.79
CA HIS A 45 1.82 14.44 4.12
C HIS A 45 1.74 14.56 2.59
N ASP A 46 2.58 15.42 2.03
CA ASP A 46 2.64 15.71 0.58
C ASP A 46 2.84 14.45 -0.29
N TRP A 47 3.53 13.42 0.21
CA TRP A 47 3.79 12.19 -0.53
C TRP A 47 2.54 11.31 -0.71
N ILE A 48 1.44 11.58 0.02
CA ILE A 48 0.13 10.94 -0.14
C ILE A 48 -1.02 11.89 -0.45
N SER A 49 -0.75 13.19 -0.54
CA SER A 49 -1.79 14.20 -0.82
C SER A 49 -2.47 13.95 -2.18
N ASN A 50 -1.73 13.39 -3.14
CA ASN A 50 -2.17 13.17 -4.53
C ASN A 50 -2.52 11.71 -4.83
N ILE A 51 -2.94 10.92 -3.83
CA ILE A 51 -3.43 9.57 -4.10
C ILE A 51 -4.79 9.66 -4.81
N ASP A 52 -4.74 9.47 -6.13
CA ASP A 52 -5.91 9.49 -7.02
C ASP A 52 -6.39 8.07 -7.39
N VAL A 53 -5.51 7.07 -7.27
CA VAL A 53 -5.77 5.68 -7.67
C VAL A 53 -5.51 4.76 -6.48
N LEU A 54 -6.45 3.84 -6.21
CA LEU A 54 -6.35 2.83 -5.16
C LEU A 54 -6.34 1.41 -5.76
N PRO A 55 -5.69 0.42 -5.11
CA PRO A 55 -4.82 0.59 -3.96
C PRO A 55 -3.56 1.38 -4.30
N PHE A 56 -3.07 2.15 -3.33
CA PHE A 56 -1.79 2.87 -3.45
C PHE A 56 -0.78 2.23 -2.49
N ASN A 57 0.26 1.63 -3.05
CA ASN A 57 1.29 0.92 -2.32
C ASN A 57 2.47 1.85 -2.08
N THR A 58 3.14 1.66 -0.94
CA THR A 58 4.31 2.46 -0.57
C THR A 58 5.24 1.62 0.27
N ILE A 59 6.53 1.71 -0.01
CA ILE A 59 7.60 1.13 0.81
C ILE A 59 8.17 2.22 1.70
N PHE A 60 8.23 1.90 2.99
CA PHE A 60 8.80 2.75 4.02
C PHE A 60 9.99 2.08 4.69
N SER A 61 11.09 2.81 4.84
CA SER A 61 12.22 2.38 5.65
C SER A 61 12.90 3.59 6.29
N GLU A 62 13.34 3.44 7.54
CA GLU A 62 14.06 4.48 8.29
C GLU A 62 13.36 5.86 8.29
N GLY A 63 12.02 5.87 8.35
CA GLY A 63 11.21 7.09 8.36
C GLY A 63 11.12 7.81 7.00
N LYS A 64 11.52 7.16 5.90
CA LYS A 64 11.47 7.70 4.54
C LYS A 64 10.64 6.83 3.62
N VAL A 65 9.98 7.47 2.66
CA VAL A 65 9.38 6.80 1.50
C VAL A 65 10.51 6.37 0.57
N LEU A 66 10.56 5.09 0.22
CA LEU A 66 11.52 4.56 -0.75
C LEU A 66 10.93 4.43 -2.15
N ASP A 67 9.70 3.94 -2.25
CA ASP A 67 8.97 3.82 -3.52
C ASP A 67 7.46 3.87 -3.29
N SER A 68 6.71 4.24 -4.32
CA SER A 68 5.25 4.23 -4.29
C SER A 68 4.65 3.96 -5.67
N TRP A 69 3.55 3.21 -5.70
CA TRP A 69 2.86 2.88 -6.95
C TRP A 69 1.38 2.57 -6.73
N SER A 70 0.58 2.78 -7.76
CA SER A 70 -0.84 2.45 -7.75
C SER A 70 -1.15 1.13 -8.44
N GLY A 71 -2.27 0.52 -8.04
CA GLY A 71 -2.87 -0.64 -8.69
C GLY A 71 -2.72 -1.95 -7.91
N ASN A 72 -3.50 -2.94 -8.32
CA ASN A 72 -3.67 -4.23 -7.66
C ASN A 72 -2.89 -5.38 -8.32
N ASN A 73 -1.94 -5.10 -9.22
CA ASN A 73 -1.18 -6.15 -9.89
C ASN A 73 -0.17 -6.80 -8.92
N ILE A 74 -0.39 -8.07 -8.60
CA ILE A 74 0.42 -8.85 -7.65
C ILE A 74 1.85 -9.12 -8.12
N GLU A 75 2.06 -9.32 -9.42
CA GLU A 75 3.41 -9.53 -9.97
C GLU A 75 4.27 -8.28 -9.79
N ARG A 76 3.70 -7.10 -10.09
CA ARG A 76 4.33 -5.81 -9.83
C ARG A 76 4.56 -5.60 -8.34
N PHE A 77 3.61 -5.97 -7.48
CA PHE A 77 3.76 -5.86 -6.04
C PHE A 77 4.99 -6.63 -5.53
N TYR A 78 5.14 -7.90 -5.90
CA TYR A 78 6.31 -8.68 -5.49
C TYR A 78 7.60 -8.24 -6.16
N SER A 79 7.57 -7.91 -7.46
CA SER A 79 8.75 -7.36 -8.14
C SER A 79 9.26 -6.10 -7.44
N LYS A 80 8.36 -5.24 -6.96
CA LYS A 80 8.72 -4.06 -6.17
C LYS A 80 9.23 -4.40 -4.79
N LEU A 81 8.70 -5.40 -4.11
CA LEU A 81 9.25 -5.81 -2.82
C LEU A 81 10.66 -6.40 -2.96
N GLU A 82 10.89 -7.24 -3.97
CA GLU A 82 12.19 -7.87 -4.23
C GLU A 82 13.29 -6.83 -4.49
N GLU A 83 12.99 -5.70 -5.13
CA GLU A 83 13.93 -4.57 -5.33
C GLU A 83 14.49 -3.97 -4.02
N TYR A 84 13.84 -4.19 -2.88
CA TYR A 84 14.21 -3.58 -1.59
C TYR A 84 14.48 -4.60 -0.47
N LEU A 85 14.51 -5.90 -0.78
CA LEU A 85 14.79 -6.98 0.19
C LEU A 85 16.20 -7.55 0.10
N ASP A 86 17.01 -7.08 -0.84
CA ASP A 86 18.42 -7.45 -1.03
C ASP A 86 19.37 -6.65 -0.13
#